data_AF-A0A498JLZ2-F1
#
_entry.id   AF-A0A498JLZ2-F1
#
_cell.length_a   1.000
_cell.length_b   1.000
_cell.length_c   1.000
_cell.angle_alpha   90.00
_cell.angle_beta   90.00
_cell.angle_gamma   90.00
#
_symmetry.space_group_name_H-M   'P 1'
#
loop_
_entity.id
_entity.type
_entity.pdbx_description
1 polymer ?
#
loop_
_entity_poly.entity_id
_entity_poly.type
_entity_poly.pdbx_seq_one_letter_code
_entity_poly.pdbx_strand_id
1 'polypeptide(L)' 'MKNLGVKGGDVQAQLDDIKTWVSAVLTDDATCTDEFDDVKVSTAIKTAIKNSIVPAARLASNALSLIDKLS' A
#
# COMPACT_ATOMS: atom_id res chain seq x y z
N MET A 1 5.86 21.63 2.89
CA MET A 1 7.14 20.92 3.12
C MET A 1 8.17 21.65 4.03
N LYS A 2 8.01 22.92 4.42
CA LYS A 2 9.04 23.70 5.16
C LYS A 2 9.40 23.23 6.59
N ASN A 3 8.69 22.25 7.18
CA ASN A 3 8.74 21.98 8.62
C ASN A 3 9.12 20.54 9.01
N LEU A 4 9.71 19.74 8.12
CA LEU A 4 10.12 18.35 8.43
C LEU A 4 11.57 18.20 8.89
N GLY A 5 12.32 19.29 9.13
CA GLY A 5 13.70 19.22 9.66
C GLY A 5 14.75 18.63 8.71
N VAL A 6 14.36 18.28 7.48
CA VAL A 6 15.21 17.70 6.42
C VAL A 6 15.23 18.66 5.22
N LYS A 7 16.36 18.75 4.50
CA LYS A 7 16.47 19.64 3.33
C LYS A 7 15.38 19.28 2.31
N GLY A 8 14.65 20.27 1.80
CA GLY A 8 13.44 20.04 1.00
C GLY A 8 13.59 19.12 -0.23
N GLY A 9 14.79 19.01 -0.83
CA GLY A 9 15.06 18.07 -1.92
C GLY A 9 15.20 16.60 -1.49
N ASP A 10 15.63 16.34 -0.27
CA ASP A 10 15.70 15.00 0.32
C ASP A 10 14.30 14.55 0.78
N VAL A 11 13.47 15.48 1.28
CA VAL A 11 12.06 15.20 1.64
C VAL A 11 11.22 14.79 0.42
N GLN A 12 11.35 15.50 -0.71
CA GLN A 12 10.57 15.15 -1.91
C GLN A 12 10.94 13.76 -2.42
N ALA A 13 12.24 13.46 -2.52
CA ALA A 13 12.71 12.14 -2.95
C ALA A 13 12.20 11.03 -2.02
N GLN A 14 12.24 11.26 -0.70
CA GLN A 14 11.67 10.32 0.28
C GLN A 14 10.16 10.14 0.11
N LEU A 15 9.40 11.20 -0.17
CA LEU A 15 7.96 11.10 -0.43
C LEU A 15 7.68 10.31 -1.71
N ASP A 16 8.48 10.49 -2.75
CA ASP A 16 8.36 9.76 -4.02
C ASP A 16 8.68 8.26 -3.84
N ASP A 17 9.70 7.92 -3.06
CA ASP A 17 10.04 6.55 -2.69
C ASP A 17 8.91 5.89 -1.89
N ILE A 18 8.40 6.57 -0.85
CA ILE A 18 7.30 6.06 -0.04
C ILE A 18 6.05 5.88 -0.91
N LYS A 19 5.75 6.84 -1.81
CA LYS A 19 4.63 6.75 -2.76
C LYS A 19 4.73 5.48 -3.61
N THR A 20 5.93 5.18 -4.10
CA THR A 20 6.20 3.97 -4.89
C THR A 20 5.92 2.71 -4.06
N TRP A 21 6.42 2.65 -2.82
CA TRP A 21 6.26 1.48 -1.96
C TRP A 21 4.80 1.26 -1.53
N VAL A 22 4.06 2.31 -1.16
CA VAL A 22 2.64 2.16 -0.78
C VAL A 22 1.77 1.80 -1.97
N SER A 23 2.11 2.27 -3.17
CA SER A 23 1.42 1.88 -4.41
C SER A 23 1.68 0.40 -4.75
N ALA A 24 2.91 -0.08 -4.48
CA ALA A 24 3.25 -1.49 -4.64
C ALA A 24 2.43 -2.37 -3.67
N VAL A 25 2.27 -1.99 -2.40
CA VAL A 25 1.43 -2.73 -1.44
C VAL A 25 -0.02 -2.91 -1.94
N LEU A 26 -0.60 -1.88 -2.55
CA LEU A 26 -1.96 -1.97 -3.12
C LEU A 26 -2.02 -2.92 -4.33
N THR A 27 -0.95 -2.94 -5.14
CA THR A 27 -0.84 -3.84 -6.30
C THR A 27 -0.66 -5.28 -5.84
N ASP A 28 0.18 -5.50 -4.83
CA ASP A 28 0.43 -6.82 -4.23
C ASP A 28 -0.83 -7.37 -3.53
N ASP A 29 -1.61 -6.53 -2.85
CA ASP A 29 -2.91 -6.93 -2.26
C ASP A 29 -3.90 -7.41 -3.33
N ALA A 30 -4.06 -6.64 -4.42
CA ALA A 30 -4.96 -6.98 -5.52
C ALA A 30 -4.52 -8.28 -6.21
N THR A 31 -3.25 -8.36 -6.62
CA THR A 31 -2.70 -9.55 -7.31
C THR A 31 -2.74 -10.78 -6.42
N CYS A 32 -2.45 -10.66 -5.12
CA CYS A 32 -2.58 -11.75 -4.16
C CYS A 32 -4.01 -12.32 -4.16
N THR A 33 -5.05 -11.48 -4.12
CA THR A 33 -6.43 -11.99 -4.14
C THR A 33 -6.85 -12.56 -5.49
N ASP A 34 -6.42 -11.94 -6.58
CA ASP A 34 -6.79 -12.32 -7.95
C ASP A 34 -6.26 -13.73 -8.29
N GLU A 35 -5.03 -14.05 -7.88
CA GLU A 35 -4.44 -15.38 -8.10
C GLU A 35 -5.25 -16.52 -7.49
N PHE A 36 -5.99 -16.27 -6.40
CA PHE A 36 -6.81 -17.30 -5.76
C PHE A 36 -8.17 -17.50 -6.42
N ASP A 37 -8.61 -16.60 -7.30
CA ASP A 37 -9.92 -16.72 -7.94
C ASP A 37 -9.97 -17.83 -8.99
N ASP A 38 -8.84 -18.15 -9.62
CA ASP A 38 -8.70 -19.25 -10.58
C ASP A 38 -8.24 -20.59 -9.95
N VAL A 39 -7.96 -20.61 -8.65
CA VAL A 39 -7.49 -21.82 -7.94
C VAL A 39 -8.59 -22.37 -7.02
N LYS A 40 -8.75 -23.70 -7.01
CA LYS A 40 -9.66 -24.40 -6.09
C LYS A 40 -9.12 -24.38 -4.65
N VAL A 41 -9.34 -23.26 -3.97
CA VAL A 41 -9.02 -23.04 -2.56
C VAL A 41 -10.33 -22.95 -1.77
N SER A 42 -10.34 -23.50 -0.55
CA SER A 42 -11.54 -23.43 0.29
C SER A 42 -11.89 -21.98 0.64
N THR A 43 -13.18 -21.68 0.76
CA THR A 43 -13.66 -20.34 1.16
C THR A 43 -13.05 -19.89 2.50
N ALA A 44 -12.82 -20.82 3.43
CA ALA A 44 -12.20 -20.52 4.71
C ALA A 44 -10.76 -19.98 4.54
N ILE A 45 -9.97 -20.57 3.65
CA ILE A 45 -8.60 -20.10 3.37
C ILE A 45 -8.64 -18.75 2.64
N LYS A 46 -9.50 -18.57 1.63
CA LYS A 46 -9.67 -17.29 0.95
C LYS A 46 -10.02 -16.15 1.93
N THR A 47 -10.93 -16.42 2.87
CA THR A 47 -11.30 -15.47 3.92
C THR A 47 -10.15 -15.16 4.86
N ALA A 48 -9.38 -16.18 5.27
CA ALA A 48 -8.21 -15.98 6.13
C ALA A 48 -7.13 -15.11 5.47
N ILE A 49 -6.87 -15.32 4.18
CA ILE A 49 -5.96 -14.50 3.38
C ILE A 49 -6.47 -13.06 3.32
N LYS A 50 -7.71 -12.85 2.88
CA LYS A 50 -8.32 -11.50 2.78
C LYS A 50 -8.28 -10.75 4.11
N ASN A 51 -8.58 -11.41 5.22
CA ASN A 51 -8.53 -10.79 6.55
C ASN A 51 -7.10 -10.37 6.96
N SER A 52 -6.08 -11.01 6.40
CA SER A 52 -4.67 -10.72 6.69
C SER A 52 -4.14 -9.54 5.86
N ILE A 53 -4.56 -9.43 4.59
CA ILE A 53 -4.00 -8.46 3.63
C ILE A 53 -4.79 -7.14 3.53
N VAL A 54 -6.12 -7.18 3.65
CA VAL A 54 -6.99 -5.98 3.56
C VAL A 54 -6.60 -4.87 4.55
N PRO A 55 -6.21 -5.17 5.82
CA PRO A 55 -5.73 -4.13 6.72
C PRO A 55 -4.49 -3.39 6.20
N ALA A 56 -3.54 -4.09 5.57
CA ALA A 56 -2.35 -3.48 4.99
C ALA A 56 -2.71 -2.57 3.80
N ALA A 57 -3.59 -3.03 2.90
CA ALA A 57 -4.08 -2.22 1.78
C ALA A 57 -4.82 -0.95 2.26
N ARG A 58 -5.61 -1.04 3.33
CA ARG A 58 -6.26 0.14 3.93
C ARG A 58 -5.24 1.15 4.47
N LEU A 59 -4.22 0.67 5.16
CA LEU A 59 -3.15 1.53 5.66
C LEU A 59 -2.36 2.18 4.52
N ALA A 60 -2.04 1.41 3.47
CA ALA A 60 -1.36 1.91 2.27
C ALA A 60 -2.19 2.98 1.55
N SER A 61 -3.50 2.77 1.39
CA SER A 61 -4.42 3.75 0.78
C SER A 61 -4.53 5.05 1.58
N ASN A 62 -4.62 4.95 2.91
CA ASN A 62 -4.61 6.11 3.79
C ASN A 62 -3.26 6.86 3.73
N ALA A 63 -2.15 6.13 3.71
CA ALA A 63 -0.81 6.70 3.60
C ALA A 63 -0.61 7.41 2.25
N LEU A 64 -1.01 6.77 1.15
CA LEU A 64 -0.97 7.35 -0.20
C LEU A 64 -1.76 8.65 -0.26
N SER A 65 -2.98 8.67 0.31
CA SER A 65 -3.81 9.87 0.38
C SER A 65 -3.17 11.02 1.17
N LEU A 66 -2.35 10.71 2.18
CA LEU A 66 -1.58 11.71 2.93
C LEU A 66 -0.38 12.19 2.13
N ILE A 67 0.38 11.27 1.51
CA ILE A 67 1.57 11.57 0.71
C ILE A 67 1.20 12.46 -0.48
N ASP A 68 0.12 12.16 -1.18
CA ASP A 68 -0.38 12.96 -2.32
C ASP A 68 -0.74 14.40 -1.92
N LYS A 69 -1.04 14.65 -0.64
CA LYS A 69 -1.27 16.02 -0.11
C LYS A 69 0.01 16.70 0.35
N LEU A 70 1.09 15.96 0.55
CA LEU A 70 2.37 16.44 1.08
C LEU A 70 3.44 16.64 0.00
N SER A 71 3.36 15.88 -1.09
CA SER A 71 4.16 16.01 -2.33
C SER A 71 3.75 17.23 -3.15
#